data_AF-A0A1V1PKZ1-F1
#
_entry.id   AF-A0A1V1PKZ1-F1
#
_cell.length_a   1.000
_cell.length_b   1.000
_cell.length_c   1.000
_cell.angle_alpha   90.00
_cell.angle_beta   90.00
_cell.angle_gamma   90.00
#
_symmetry.space_group_name_H-M   'P 1'
#
loop_
_entity.id
_entity.type
_entity.pdbx_description
1 polymer ?
#
loop_
_entity_poly.entity_id
_entity_poly.type
_entity_poly.pdbx_seq_one_letter_code
_entity_poly.pdbx_strand_id
1 'polypeptide(L)'
;MRLEVDLRFPSGLALSGASSERLRVRRLPLVGVRVGVDGGASLRGRVARPRIEFGDEASRAWTAVFQAPVTTRADGVIGPGALPHDIVTVTLGPEPAAARDIVFTLEDADVWIGETQVGGETMRVSFDLAHGDSVFNRTAARHLDASGAIVSNGELAERHLILGLRTLMQPVRTELTVERLSLGPTFARTNSPLLGADEADAIVVQAEAENAAPAAVMLGRDALAGCSSISVNRQTRRMTLRCAG
;
A
#
# COMPACT_ATOMS: atom_id res chain seq x y z
N MET A 1 20.20 -14.05 1.41
CA MET A 1 18.76 -13.85 1.13
C MET A 1 18.60 -12.43 0.60
N ARG A 2 17.81 -12.25 -0.45
CA ARG A 2 17.42 -10.93 -0.96
C ARG A 2 15.98 -10.65 -0.57
N LEU A 3 15.72 -9.50 0.02
CA LEU A 3 14.37 -9.01 0.32
C LEU A 3 14.10 -7.74 -0.47
N GLU A 4 12.87 -7.61 -0.91
CA GLU A 4 12.35 -6.37 -1.48
C GLU A 4 11.69 -5.54 -0.38
N VAL A 5 12.05 -4.27 -0.24
CA VAL A 5 11.33 -3.36 0.65
C VAL A 5 10.03 -2.96 -0.04
N ASP A 6 8.89 -3.25 0.59
CA ASP A 6 7.56 -2.94 0.06
C ASP A 6 6.79 -2.11 1.08
N LEU A 7 6.55 -0.83 0.78
CA LEU A 7 5.89 0.10 1.69
C LEU A 7 4.40 -0.18 1.90
N ARG A 8 3.80 -1.02 1.05
CA ARG A 8 2.41 -1.50 1.22
C ARG A 8 2.31 -2.53 2.33
N PHE A 9 3.42 -3.18 2.66
CA PHE A 9 3.51 -4.14 3.74
C PHE A 9 4.07 -3.43 4.97
N PRO A 10 3.30 -3.28 6.06
CA PRO A 10 3.66 -2.34 7.13
C PRO A 10 4.84 -2.84 7.96
N SER A 11 4.60 -3.86 8.79
CA SER A 11 5.56 -4.43 9.72
C SER A 11 5.71 -5.92 9.49
N GLY A 12 6.95 -6.38 9.34
CA GLY A 12 7.31 -7.80 9.26
C GLY A 12 7.88 -8.21 7.91
N LEU A 13 7.92 -9.52 7.68
CA LEU A 13 8.32 -10.10 6.40
C LEU A 13 7.21 -10.96 5.82
N ALA A 14 7.19 -11.07 4.49
CA ALA A 14 6.49 -12.13 3.81
C ALA A 14 7.47 -12.91 2.93
N LEU A 15 7.46 -14.25 3.04
CA LEU A 15 8.31 -15.14 2.27
C LEU A 15 7.47 -16.07 1.40
N SER A 16 7.95 -16.33 0.19
CA SER A 16 7.48 -17.43 -0.64
C SER A 16 7.83 -18.77 0.00
N GLY A 17 6.97 -19.78 -0.15
CA GLY A 17 7.12 -21.11 0.48
C GLY A 17 8.46 -21.76 0.13
N ALA A 18 8.81 -21.74 -1.16
CA ALA A 18 10.09 -22.24 -1.67
C ALA A 18 11.31 -21.55 -1.04
N SER A 19 11.24 -20.23 -0.80
CA SER A 19 12.30 -19.49 -0.13
C SER A 19 12.39 -19.87 1.35
N SER A 20 11.25 -19.97 2.04
CA SER A 20 11.20 -20.40 3.44
C SER A 20 11.80 -21.80 3.64
N GLU A 21 11.59 -22.72 2.70
CA GLU A 21 12.14 -24.09 2.75
C GLU A 21 13.64 -24.10 2.51
N ARG A 22 14.11 -23.40 1.47
CA ARG A 22 15.54 -23.24 1.19
C ARG A 22 16.30 -22.64 2.37
N LEU A 23 15.69 -21.64 3.03
CA LEU A 23 16.26 -20.94 4.19
C LEU A 23 15.98 -21.67 5.52
N ARG A 24 15.30 -22.82 5.50
CA ARG A 24 14.95 -23.63 6.69
C ARG A 24 14.23 -22.82 7.78
N VAL A 25 13.38 -21.88 7.38
CA VAL A 25 12.62 -21.03 8.31
C VAL A 25 11.60 -21.87 9.07
N ARG A 26 11.77 -21.97 10.39
CA ARG A 26 10.87 -22.74 11.26
C ARG A 26 9.55 -21.98 11.48
N ARG A 27 8.47 -22.57 10.98
CA ARG A 27 7.10 -22.08 11.13
C ARG A 27 6.59 -22.37 12.56
N LEU A 28 5.81 -21.47 13.12
CA LEU A 28 5.13 -21.68 14.39
C LEU A 28 4.02 -22.72 14.20
N PRO A 29 3.93 -23.74 15.07
CA PRO A 29 2.85 -24.71 14.98
C PRO A 29 1.51 -24.03 15.25
N LEU A 30 0.48 -24.43 14.49
CA LEU A 30 -0.93 -24.02 14.67
C LEU A 30 -1.25 -22.52 14.48
N VAL A 31 -0.28 -21.65 14.21
CA VAL A 31 -0.52 -20.23 13.92
C VAL A 31 -0.57 -19.99 12.41
N GLY A 32 -1.73 -19.53 11.94
CA GLY A 32 -1.95 -19.12 10.55
C GLY A 32 -2.06 -17.61 10.41
N VAL A 33 -1.88 -17.13 9.18
CA VAL A 33 -2.23 -15.76 8.80
C VAL A 33 -3.00 -15.77 7.49
N ARG A 34 -3.90 -14.81 7.33
CA ARG A 34 -4.61 -14.57 6.08
C ARG A 34 -4.43 -13.10 5.68
N VAL A 35 -4.01 -12.88 4.43
CA VAL A 35 -4.03 -11.56 3.80
C VAL A 35 -5.12 -11.61 2.75
N GLY A 36 -6.11 -10.71 2.85
CA GLY A 36 -7.23 -10.64 1.93
C GLY A 36 -7.15 -9.38 1.08
N VAL A 37 -7.60 -9.50 -0.16
CA VAL A 37 -8.07 -8.38 -0.96
C VAL A 37 -9.59 -8.47 -0.96
N ASP A 38 -10.25 -7.35 -0.62
CA ASP A 38 -11.70 -7.29 -0.77
C ASP A 38 -12.05 -7.61 -2.22
N GLY A 39 -13.02 -8.51 -2.47
CA GLY A 39 -13.28 -9.11 -3.79
C GLY A 39 -12.94 -10.60 -3.89
N GLY A 40 -12.47 -11.21 -2.79
CA GLY A 40 -12.41 -12.66 -2.62
C GLY A 40 -11.01 -13.27 -2.76
N ALA A 41 -10.09 -12.57 -3.43
CA ALA A 41 -8.70 -13.01 -3.49
C ALA A 41 -8.07 -12.95 -2.09
N SER A 42 -7.44 -14.03 -1.66
CA SER A 42 -6.73 -14.04 -0.38
C SER A 42 -5.58 -15.02 -0.38
N LEU A 43 -4.52 -14.68 0.34
CA LEU A 43 -3.39 -15.54 0.62
C LEU A 43 -3.51 -16.08 2.04
N ARG A 44 -3.44 -17.39 2.17
CA ARG A 44 -3.28 -18.05 3.47
C ARG A 44 -1.82 -18.44 3.65
N GLY A 45 -1.30 -18.16 4.83
CA GLY A 45 0.08 -18.42 5.19
C GLY A 45 0.22 -19.01 6.58
N ARG A 46 1.46 -19.38 6.89
CA ARG A 46 1.89 -19.78 8.23
C ARG A 46 2.74 -18.67 8.82
N VAL A 47 2.72 -18.55 10.13
CA VAL A 47 3.57 -17.57 10.82
C VAL A 47 4.91 -18.20 11.17
N ALA A 48 5.98 -17.42 11.10
CA ALA A 48 7.30 -17.70 11.61
C ALA A 48 7.84 -16.46 12.35
N ARG A 49 8.88 -16.65 13.16
CA ARG A 49 9.61 -15.56 13.84
C ARG A 49 11.12 -15.81 13.77
N PRO A 50 11.72 -15.80 12.56
CA PRO A 50 13.15 -15.94 12.42
C PRO A 50 13.88 -14.76 13.08
N ARG A 51 15.12 -15.01 13.50
CA ARG A 51 16.08 -13.93 13.75
C ARG A 51 16.63 -13.49 12.40
N ILE A 52 16.70 -12.19 12.19
CA ILE A 52 17.19 -11.55 10.97
C ILE A 52 18.31 -10.61 11.38
N GLU A 53 19.42 -10.66 10.66
CA GLU A 53 20.61 -9.86 10.91
C GLU A 53 20.72 -8.78 9.84
N PHE A 54 20.92 -7.54 10.28
CA PHE A 54 21.02 -6.32 9.50
C PHE A 54 22.37 -5.65 9.85
N GLY A 55 23.45 -6.09 9.20
CA GLY A 55 24.80 -5.68 9.60
C GLY A 55 25.08 -6.13 11.04
N ASP A 56 25.37 -5.19 11.93
CA ASP A 56 25.65 -5.44 13.35
C ASP A 56 24.39 -5.54 14.23
N GLU A 57 23.22 -5.24 13.67
CA GLU A 57 21.95 -5.31 14.37
C GLU A 57 21.20 -6.59 14.06
N ALA A 58 20.36 -7.05 14.99
CA ALA A 58 19.49 -8.19 14.74
C ALA A 58 18.10 -7.98 15.31
N SER A 59 17.09 -8.38 14.54
CA SER A 59 15.69 -8.28 14.93
C SER A 59 14.97 -9.62 14.77
N ARG A 60 13.96 -9.85 15.61
CA ARG A 60 13.00 -10.93 15.42
C ARG A 60 11.76 -10.34 14.78
N ALA A 61 11.63 -10.52 13.47
CA ALA A 61 10.47 -10.03 12.76
C ALA A 61 9.39 -11.11 12.66
N TRP A 62 8.14 -10.70 12.85
CA TRP A 62 7.01 -11.52 12.45
C TRP A 62 7.10 -11.78 10.94
N THR A 63 6.99 -13.03 10.54
CA THR A 63 7.14 -13.46 9.14
C THR A 63 5.94 -14.29 8.71
N ALA A 64 5.23 -13.85 7.69
CA ALA A 64 4.24 -14.66 7.00
C ALA A 64 4.92 -15.50 5.91
N VAL A 65 4.65 -16.80 5.90
CA VAL A 65 5.11 -17.72 4.86
C VAL A 65 3.91 -18.15 4.03
N PHE A 66 3.89 -17.76 2.76
CA PHE A 66 2.81 -18.07 1.83
C PHE A 66 3.26 -19.13 0.83
N GLN A 67 2.36 -20.05 0.47
CA GLN A 67 2.69 -21.08 -0.54
C GLN A 67 2.89 -20.46 -1.93
N ALA A 68 2.07 -19.46 -2.27
CA ALA A 68 2.23 -18.71 -3.50
C ALA A 68 3.45 -17.77 -3.44
N PRO A 69 4.08 -17.45 -4.59
CA PRO A 69 5.12 -16.43 -4.66
C PRO A 69 4.60 -15.08 -4.19
N VAL A 70 5.31 -14.44 -3.25
CA VAL A 70 4.95 -13.10 -2.73
C VAL A 70 5.58 -11.96 -3.54
N THR A 71 6.66 -12.24 -4.27
CA THR A 71 7.35 -11.36 -5.22
C THR A 71 8.06 -12.22 -6.27
N THR A 72 8.30 -11.66 -7.45
CA THR A 72 9.10 -12.25 -8.52
C THR A 72 10.56 -11.79 -8.51
N ARG A 73 10.91 -10.81 -7.66
CA ARG A 73 12.21 -10.10 -7.70
C ARG A 73 13.19 -10.50 -6.60
N ALA A 74 12.71 -11.20 -5.58
CA ALA A 74 13.44 -11.46 -4.35
C ALA A 74 12.96 -12.77 -3.67
N ASP A 75 13.62 -13.17 -2.59
CA ASP A 75 13.21 -14.33 -1.80
C ASP A 75 11.91 -14.07 -1.02
N GLY A 76 11.61 -12.79 -0.77
CA GLY A 76 10.40 -12.29 -0.14
C GLY A 76 10.38 -10.76 -0.07
N VAL A 77 9.40 -10.23 0.66
CA VAL A 77 9.24 -8.80 0.92
C VAL A 77 9.41 -8.49 2.40
N ILE A 78 9.86 -7.28 2.70
CA ILE A 78 9.97 -6.74 4.06
C ILE A 78 9.31 -5.37 4.12
N GLY A 79 8.52 -5.17 5.17
CA GLY A 79 7.95 -3.86 5.48
C GLY A 79 8.96 -2.98 6.21
N PRO A 80 8.97 -1.67 6.01
CA PRO A 80 9.93 -0.77 6.65
C PRO A 80 9.84 -0.80 8.18
N GLY A 81 8.67 -1.12 8.75
CA GLY A 81 8.48 -1.31 10.19
C GLY A 81 9.30 -2.46 10.78
N ALA A 82 9.75 -3.43 9.98
CA ALA A 82 10.61 -4.52 10.46
C ALA A 82 12.11 -4.18 10.52
N LEU A 83 12.53 -3.01 10.00
CA LEU A 83 13.93 -2.61 10.02
C LEU A 83 14.34 -2.14 11.43
N PRO A 84 15.51 -2.52 11.96
CA PRO A 84 15.87 -2.28 13.35
C PRO A 84 16.34 -0.84 13.64
N HIS A 85 16.08 0.12 12.76
CA HIS A 85 16.62 1.48 12.86
C HIS A 85 15.56 2.51 13.27
N ASP A 86 15.96 3.45 14.13
CA ASP A 86 15.11 4.55 14.60
C ASP A 86 14.67 5.51 13.50
N ILE A 87 15.51 5.70 12.48
CA ILE A 87 15.21 6.51 11.31
C ILE A 87 15.44 5.66 10.07
N VAL A 88 14.39 5.52 9.26
CA VAL A 88 14.44 4.78 8.00
C VAL A 88 14.09 5.75 6.89
N THR A 89 14.99 5.91 5.92
CA THR A 89 14.81 6.78 4.76
C THR A 89 14.87 5.98 3.48
N VAL A 90 13.81 6.08 2.68
CA VAL A 90 13.77 5.57 1.30
C VAL A 90 14.11 6.71 0.37
N THR A 91 15.23 6.58 -0.35
CA THR A 91 15.62 7.54 -1.40
C THR A 91 14.88 7.20 -2.68
N LEU A 92 14.17 8.19 -3.24
CA LEU A 92 13.39 8.08 -4.47
C LEU A 92 14.11 8.72 -5.67
N GLY A 93 14.88 9.77 -5.41
CA GLY A 93 15.56 10.55 -6.45
C GLY A 93 16.47 11.64 -5.87
N PRO A 94 17.05 12.48 -6.74
CA PRO A 94 17.88 13.60 -6.30
C PRO A 94 17.05 14.66 -5.57
N GLU A 95 17.68 15.42 -4.68
CA GLU A 95 17.05 16.52 -3.95
C GLU A 95 16.56 17.62 -4.92
N PRO A 96 15.26 18.01 -4.87
CA PRO A 96 14.75 19.11 -5.68
C PRO A 96 15.37 20.45 -5.28
N ALA A 97 15.60 21.34 -6.25
CA ALA A 97 16.17 22.67 -6.00
C ALA A 97 15.32 23.52 -5.03
N ALA A 98 14.00 23.37 -5.08
CA ALA A 98 13.07 24.00 -4.16
C ALA A 98 12.31 22.92 -3.39
N ALA A 99 12.99 22.21 -2.50
CA ALA A 99 12.38 21.13 -1.74
C ALA A 99 11.54 21.65 -0.55
N ARG A 100 10.39 21.03 -0.34
CA ARG A 100 9.47 21.21 0.79
C ARG A 100 9.23 19.88 1.49
N ASP A 101 8.81 19.98 2.74
CA ASP A 101 8.42 18.81 3.54
C ASP A 101 6.90 18.66 3.54
N ILE A 102 6.44 17.44 3.33
CA ILE A 102 5.08 16.98 3.65
C ILE A 102 5.21 16.08 4.86
N VAL A 103 4.54 16.43 5.96
CA VAL A 103 4.72 15.74 7.24
C VAL A 103 3.40 15.12 7.68
N PHE A 104 3.42 13.80 7.90
CA PHE A 104 2.34 13.05 8.52
C PHE A 104 2.73 12.65 9.94
N THR A 105 1.79 12.78 10.88
CA THR A 105 1.92 12.16 12.21
C THR A 105 1.38 10.75 12.12
N LEU A 106 2.16 9.77 12.58
CA LEU A 106 1.78 8.36 12.56
C LEU A 106 1.20 7.95 13.92
N GLU A 107 0.15 7.12 13.89
CA GLU A 107 -0.35 6.44 15.09
C GLU A 107 0.71 5.46 15.62
N ASP A 108 1.28 4.67 14.69
CA ASP A 108 2.35 3.70 14.91
C ASP A 108 3.48 3.93 13.87
N ALA A 109 4.72 4.08 14.32
CA ALA A 109 5.86 4.31 13.44
C ALA A 109 6.24 3.10 12.57
N ASP A 110 5.80 1.90 12.95
CA ASP A 110 5.99 0.68 12.16
C ASP A 110 4.94 0.53 11.04
N VAL A 111 3.92 1.39 11.04
CA VAL A 111 2.84 1.43 10.05
C VAL A 111 2.89 2.75 9.30
N TRP A 112 3.45 2.72 8.09
CA TRP A 112 3.67 3.92 7.26
C TRP A 112 2.39 4.36 6.55
N ILE A 113 1.41 4.77 7.34
CA ILE A 113 0.11 5.25 6.89
C ILE A 113 -0.14 6.61 7.53
N GLY A 114 -0.11 7.66 6.70
CA GLY A 114 -0.50 9.01 7.11
C GLY A 114 -2.02 9.22 6.96
N GLU A 115 -2.52 10.33 7.46
CA GLU A 115 -3.91 10.77 7.23
C GLU A 115 -3.92 12.24 6.79
N THR A 116 -4.76 12.56 5.80
CA THR A 116 -4.97 13.95 5.33
C THR A 116 -6.33 14.09 4.63
N GLN A 117 -6.70 15.32 4.26
CA GLN A 117 -7.89 15.62 3.49
C GLN A 117 -7.65 15.43 1.99
N VAL A 118 -8.53 14.67 1.33
CA VAL A 118 -8.53 14.48 -0.12
C VAL A 118 -9.98 14.54 -0.61
N GLY A 119 -10.31 15.51 -1.46
CA GLY A 119 -11.65 15.62 -2.02
C GLY A 119 -12.76 15.82 -0.97
N GLY A 120 -12.42 16.44 0.17
CA GLY A 120 -13.35 16.66 1.29
C GLY A 120 -13.50 15.48 2.25
N GLU A 121 -12.76 14.39 2.05
CA GLU A 121 -12.76 13.20 2.90
C GLU A 121 -11.42 13.03 3.62
N THR A 122 -11.47 12.60 4.88
CA THR A 122 -10.24 12.22 5.61
C THR A 122 -9.79 10.86 5.10
N MET A 123 -8.65 10.83 4.40
CA MET A 123 -8.13 9.61 3.80
C MET A 123 -6.83 9.17 4.46
N ARG A 124 -6.71 7.85 4.63
CA ARG A 124 -5.44 7.19 4.89
C ARG A 124 -4.56 7.20 3.64
N VAL A 125 -3.32 7.62 3.77
CA VAL A 125 -2.33 7.73 2.70
C VAL A 125 -1.22 6.70 2.93
N SER A 126 -1.01 5.82 1.96
CA SER A 126 0.12 4.87 1.92
C SER A 126 0.82 4.94 0.56
N PHE A 127 1.88 4.15 0.35
CA PHE A 127 2.75 4.28 -0.82
C PHE A 127 3.01 2.94 -1.51
N ASP A 128 2.95 2.93 -2.85
CA ASP A 128 3.40 1.82 -3.71
C ASP A 128 4.60 2.29 -4.55
N LEU A 129 5.80 1.84 -4.19
CA LEU A 129 7.00 2.13 -4.96
C LEU A 129 7.24 1.13 -6.10
N ALA A 130 6.47 0.05 -6.16
CA ALA A 130 6.59 -0.99 -7.18
C ALA A 130 5.77 -0.66 -8.45
N HIS A 131 4.72 0.16 -8.35
CA HIS A 131 3.85 0.53 -9.47
C HIS A 131 3.73 2.05 -9.66
N GLY A 132 3.43 2.49 -10.88
CA GLY A 132 3.29 3.91 -11.22
C GLY A 132 1.97 4.51 -10.74
N ASP A 133 0.89 3.74 -10.88
CA ASP A 133 -0.47 4.23 -10.67
C ASP A 133 -0.83 4.37 -9.18
N SER A 134 -1.61 5.39 -8.85
CA SER A 134 -2.26 5.51 -7.54
C SER A 134 -3.57 4.73 -7.49
N VAL A 135 -3.95 4.28 -6.29
CA VAL A 135 -5.14 3.42 -6.10
C VAL A 135 -6.00 3.94 -4.96
N PHE A 136 -7.26 4.22 -5.25
CA PHE A 136 -8.30 4.39 -4.24
C PHE A 136 -8.87 3.03 -3.82
N ASN A 137 -9.04 2.82 -2.52
CA ASN A 137 -9.79 1.68 -2.02
C ASN A 137 -11.30 1.86 -2.28
N ARG A 138 -12.11 0.83 -1.97
CA ARG A 138 -13.56 0.86 -2.25
C ARG A 138 -14.30 1.97 -1.52
N THR A 139 -13.95 2.19 -0.26
CA THR A 139 -14.59 3.23 0.56
C THR A 139 -14.32 4.61 -0.05
N ALA A 140 -13.05 4.93 -0.35
CA ALA A 140 -12.69 6.19 -1.01
C ALA A 140 -13.34 6.31 -2.40
N ALA A 141 -13.25 5.27 -3.23
CA ALA A 141 -13.84 5.27 -4.56
C ALA A 141 -15.34 5.57 -4.53
N ARG A 142 -16.11 4.94 -3.63
CA ARG A 142 -17.54 5.18 -3.47
C ARG A 142 -17.86 6.63 -3.08
N HIS A 143 -17.14 7.20 -2.13
CA HIS A 143 -17.36 8.59 -1.70
C HIS A 143 -17.01 9.58 -2.81
N LEU A 144 -15.87 9.38 -3.47
CA LEU A 144 -15.41 10.26 -4.52
C LEU A 144 -16.31 10.17 -5.76
N ASP A 145 -16.75 8.98 -6.12
CA ASP A 145 -17.68 8.75 -7.24
C ASP A 145 -19.03 9.44 -6.97
N ALA A 146 -19.61 9.24 -5.78
CA ALA A 146 -20.86 9.90 -5.38
C ALA A 146 -20.78 11.43 -5.40
N SER A 147 -19.59 12.00 -5.17
CA SER A 147 -19.34 13.45 -5.25
C SER A 147 -19.00 13.95 -6.66
N GLY A 148 -18.80 13.06 -7.63
CA GLY A 148 -18.30 13.39 -8.97
C GLY A 148 -16.82 13.76 -9.04
N ALA A 149 -16.05 13.54 -7.97
CA ALA A 149 -14.62 13.88 -7.89
C ALA A 149 -13.71 12.90 -8.64
N ILE A 150 -14.22 11.72 -8.99
CA ILE A 150 -13.59 10.77 -9.91
C ILE A 150 -14.57 10.39 -11.02
N VAL A 151 -14.05 10.16 -12.22
CA VAL A 151 -14.87 9.76 -13.38
C VAL A 151 -14.21 8.56 -14.06
N SER A 152 -14.98 7.56 -14.49
CA SER A 152 -14.44 6.41 -15.23
C SER A 152 -13.68 6.85 -16.48
N ASN A 153 -12.57 6.16 -16.77
CA ASN A 153 -11.68 6.48 -17.89
C ASN A 153 -11.13 5.21 -18.56
N GLY A 154 -12.03 4.36 -19.04
CA GLY A 154 -11.68 3.14 -19.79
C GLY A 154 -12.37 1.90 -19.23
N GLU A 155 -11.86 0.73 -19.60
CA GLU A 155 -12.38 -0.56 -19.13
C GLU A 155 -11.71 -1.02 -17.84
N LEU A 156 -12.38 -1.90 -17.11
CA LEU A 156 -11.79 -2.60 -15.96
C LEU A 156 -10.48 -3.28 -16.37
N ALA A 157 -9.45 -3.09 -15.55
CA ALA A 157 -8.14 -3.65 -15.82
C ALA A 157 -7.58 -4.33 -14.57
N GLU A 158 -6.94 -5.48 -14.77
CA GLU A 158 -6.30 -6.18 -13.66
C GLU A 158 -5.04 -5.43 -13.21
N ARG A 159 -4.94 -5.16 -11.91
CA ARG A 159 -3.82 -4.44 -11.30
C ARG A 159 -3.28 -5.19 -10.09
N HIS A 160 -1.98 -5.03 -9.83
CA HIS A 160 -1.37 -5.53 -8.61
C HIS A 160 -1.87 -4.74 -7.40
N LEU A 161 -2.02 -5.43 -6.27
CA LEU A 161 -2.32 -4.79 -5.00
C LEU A 161 -1.19 -4.99 -4.00
N ILE A 162 -0.96 -6.21 -3.53
CA ILE A 162 0.09 -6.52 -2.54
C ILE A 162 0.43 -8.01 -2.55
N LEU A 163 1.68 -8.38 -2.25
CA LEU A 163 2.12 -9.78 -2.12
C LEU A 163 1.78 -10.66 -3.34
N GLY A 164 1.86 -10.10 -4.55
CA GLY A 164 1.48 -10.79 -5.80
C GLY A 164 -0.03 -10.92 -6.02
N LEU A 165 -0.88 -10.48 -5.08
CA LEU A 165 -2.32 -10.41 -5.28
C LEU A 165 -2.67 -9.36 -6.33
N ARG A 166 -3.63 -9.72 -7.18
CA ARG A 166 -4.15 -8.89 -8.27
C ARG A 166 -5.66 -8.79 -8.15
N THR A 167 -6.23 -7.71 -8.63
CA THR A 167 -7.68 -7.51 -8.67
C THR A 167 -8.07 -6.59 -9.82
N LEU A 168 -9.30 -6.71 -10.30
CA LEU A 168 -9.85 -5.79 -11.29
C LEU A 168 -10.09 -4.43 -10.64
N MET A 169 -9.63 -3.37 -11.31
CA MET A 169 -9.83 -1.99 -10.89
C MET A 169 -10.25 -1.16 -12.08
N GLN A 170 -11.02 -0.12 -11.82
CA GLN A 170 -11.49 0.80 -12.84
C GLN A 170 -10.52 1.97 -12.99
N PRO A 171 -9.96 2.25 -14.17
CA PRO A 171 -9.22 3.50 -14.40
C PRO A 171 -10.16 4.69 -14.23
N VAL A 172 -9.68 5.74 -13.56
CA VAL A 172 -10.44 6.98 -13.32
C VAL A 172 -9.63 8.23 -13.65
N ARG A 173 -10.31 9.29 -14.05
CA ARG A 173 -9.78 10.66 -14.12
C ARG A 173 -10.15 11.41 -12.85
N THR A 174 -9.25 12.26 -12.38
CA THR A 174 -9.45 13.11 -11.22
C THR A 174 -8.46 14.27 -11.22
N GLU A 175 -8.90 15.42 -10.68
CA GLU A 175 -8.04 16.58 -10.39
C GLU A 175 -7.62 16.64 -8.92
N LEU A 176 -7.94 15.60 -8.15
CA LEU A 176 -7.59 15.52 -6.73
C LEU A 176 -6.07 15.48 -6.55
N THR A 177 -5.64 16.05 -5.42
CA THR A 177 -4.25 16.00 -4.98
C THR A 177 -4.17 15.51 -3.54
N VAL A 178 -3.03 14.93 -3.18
CA VAL A 178 -2.64 14.67 -1.79
C VAL A 178 -1.51 15.61 -1.47
N GLU A 179 -1.72 16.57 -0.58
CA GLU A 179 -0.65 17.50 -0.15
C GLU A 179 0.04 18.21 -1.33
N ARG A 180 -0.77 18.62 -2.33
CA ARG A 180 -0.36 19.20 -3.63
C ARG A 180 0.39 18.26 -4.58
N LEU A 181 0.44 16.95 -4.29
CA LEU A 181 0.91 15.94 -5.22
C LEU A 181 -0.25 15.51 -6.12
N SER A 182 -0.07 15.61 -7.44
CA SER A 182 -1.01 15.00 -8.39
C SER A 182 -1.00 13.49 -8.20
N LEU A 183 -2.16 12.86 -8.23
CA LEU A 183 -2.28 11.41 -8.04
C LEU A 183 -1.77 10.60 -9.25
N GLY A 184 -1.46 11.26 -10.38
CA GLY A 184 -1.04 10.60 -11.61
C GLY A 184 -2.16 9.72 -12.19
N PRO A 185 -1.81 8.72 -13.02
CA PRO A 185 -2.76 7.67 -13.39
C PRO A 185 -3.37 7.05 -12.14
N THR A 186 -4.71 6.99 -12.09
CA THR A 186 -5.42 6.58 -10.88
C THR A 186 -6.42 5.48 -11.19
N PHE A 187 -6.48 4.49 -10.29
CA PHE A 187 -7.45 3.40 -10.34
C PHE A 187 -8.34 3.42 -9.10
N ALA A 188 -9.62 3.13 -9.31
CA ALA A 188 -10.59 2.91 -8.26
C ALA A 188 -10.83 1.41 -8.09
N ARG A 189 -10.64 0.90 -6.86
CA ARG A 189 -11.22 -0.39 -6.49
C ARG A 189 -12.73 -0.16 -6.31
N THR A 190 -13.58 -0.81 -7.09
CA THR A 190 -15.04 -0.62 -7.01
C THR A 190 -15.79 -1.95 -6.86
N ASN A 191 -16.98 -1.87 -6.26
CA ASN A 191 -18.05 -2.85 -6.32
C ASN A 191 -19.43 -2.16 -6.55
N SER A 192 -19.44 -0.84 -6.82
CA SER A 192 -20.61 0.01 -7.02
C SER A 192 -20.18 1.45 -7.39
N PRO A 193 -20.71 2.06 -8.46
CA PRO A 193 -20.30 1.69 -9.80
C PRO A 193 -19.30 2.70 -10.35
N LEU A 194 -18.19 2.20 -10.91
CA LEU A 194 -17.68 2.86 -12.11
C LEU A 194 -17.46 1.81 -13.20
N LEU A 195 -18.50 1.68 -14.02
CA LEU A 195 -18.57 1.54 -15.47
C LEU A 195 -19.99 2.02 -15.81
N GLY A 196 -20.13 3.05 -16.67
CA GLY A 196 -21.41 3.57 -17.18
C GLY A 196 -22.41 4.13 -16.17
N ALA A 197 -22.01 5.04 -15.27
CA ALA A 197 -22.76 5.55 -14.11
C ALA A 197 -24.23 6.03 -14.32
N ASP A 198 -24.79 6.00 -15.53
CA ASP A 198 -26.22 6.22 -15.84
C ASP A 198 -26.79 5.26 -16.93
N GLU A 199 -26.53 3.95 -16.90
CA GLU A 199 -27.40 3.03 -17.64
C GLU A 199 -28.79 3.03 -16.99
N ALA A 200 -29.81 3.54 -17.69
CA ALA A 200 -31.15 3.79 -17.16
C ALA A 200 -31.82 2.57 -16.51
N ASP A 201 -31.34 1.36 -16.81
CA ASP A 201 -31.91 0.09 -16.34
C ASP A 201 -31.00 -0.66 -15.34
N ALA A 202 -29.92 -0.05 -14.86
CA ALA A 202 -28.99 -0.71 -13.93
C ALA A 202 -29.52 -0.72 -12.49
N ILE A 203 -29.88 -1.91 -11.98
CA ILE A 203 -30.18 -2.12 -10.55
C ILE A 203 -28.88 -2.27 -9.78
N VAL A 204 -28.47 -1.23 -9.05
CA VAL A 204 -27.30 -1.25 -8.18
C VAL A 204 -27.70 -1.66 -6.77
N VAL A 205 -27.35 -2.88 -6.36
CA VAL A 205 -27.51 -3.34 -4.97
C VAL A 205 -26.27 -2.95 -4.17
N GLN A 206 -26.41 -1.95 -3.30
CA GLN A 206 -25.36 -1.58 -2.33
C GLN A 206 -25.66 -2.24 -0.99
N ALA A 207 -24.68 -2.98 -0.46
CA ALA A 207 -24.70 -3.44 0.93
C ALA A 207 -23.62 -2.69 1.69
N GLU A 208 -24.01 -2.05 2.80
CA GLU A 208 -23.05 -1.51 3.76
C GLU A 208 -22.47 -2.66 4.58
N ALA A 209 -21.15 -2.75 4.61
CA ALA A 209 -20.49 -3.69 5.52
C ALA A 209 -20.43 -3.06 6.92
N GLU A 210 -20.84 -3.81 7.95
CA GLU A 210 -20.78 -3.38 9.36
C GLU A 210 -19.37 -2.96 9.83
N ASN A 211 -18.32 -3.34 9.09
CA ASN A 211 -16.93 -2.97 9.35
C ASN A 211 -16.21 -2.55 8.05
N ALA A 212 -16.74 -1.55 7.34
CA ALA A 212 -16.08 -1.01 6.16
C ALA A 212 -14.68 -0.48 6.52
N ALA A 213 -13.68 -0.81 5.69
CA ALA A 213 -12.34 -0.24 5.85
C ALA A 213 -12.39 1.30 5.68
N PRO A 214 -11.58 2.08 6.41
CA PRO A 214 -11.52 3.54 6.23
C PRO A 214 -11.17 3.93 4.80
N ALA A 215 -11.60 5.12 4.36
CA ALA A 215 -11.22 5.67 3.06
C ALA A 215 -9.69 5.77 2.95
N ALA A 216 -9.13 5.27 1.85
CA ALA A 216 -7.69 5.24 1.67
C ALA A 216 -7.27 5.44 0.21
N VAL A 217 -6.13 6.11 0.06
CA VAL A 217 -5.39 6.25 -1.19
C VAL A 217 -3.98 5.68 -1.01
N MET A 218 -3.56 4.88 -1.98
CA MET A 218 -2.19 4.39 -2.10
C MET A 218 -1.54 5.16 -3.24
N LEU A 219 -0.53 5.97 -2.93
CA LEU A 219 0.19 6.78 -3.92
C LEU A 219 1.20 5.91 -4.65
N GLY A 220 1.07 5.84 -5.98
CA GLY A 220 2.04 5.18 -6.85
C GLY A 220 3.28 6.03 -7.08
N ARG A 221 4.30 5.46 -7.74
CA ARG A 221 5.54 6.17 -8.07
C ARG A 221 5.32 7.45 -8.85
N ASP A 222 4.33 7.51 -9.73
CA ASP A 222 4.14 8.68 -10.60
C ASP A 222 3.68 9.90 -9.79
N ALA A 223 2.85 9.68 -8.76
CA ALA A 223 2.50 10.72 -7.79
C ALA A 223 3.69 11.19 -6.95
N LEU A 224 4.71 10.34 -6.79
CA LEU A 224 5.92 10.59 -6.02
C LEU A 224 7.10 11.06 -6.88
N ALA A 225 6.91 11.27 -8.19
CA ALA A 225 8.00 11.60 -9.11
C ALA A 225 8.72 12.92 -8.78
N GLY A 226 8.04 13.84 -8.10
CA GLY A 226 8.62 15.09 -7.60
C GLY A 226 9.31 14.99 -6.24
N CYS A 227 9.40 13.79 -5.65
CA CYS A 227 9.95 13.57 -4.31
C CYS A 227 11.36 12.96 -4.34
N SER A 228 12.25 13.43 -3.46
CA SER A 228 13.59 12.85 -3.26
C SER A 228 13.58 11.73 -2.24
N SER A 229 12.71 11.79 -1.23
CA SER A 229 12.69 10.77 -0.18
C SER A 229 11.38 10.66 0.59
N ILE A 230 11.22 9.50 1.23
CA ILE A 230 10.24 9.25 2.30
C ILE A 230 11.04 8.80 3.53
N SER A 231 10.88 9.46 4.66
CA SER A 231 11.58 9.11 5.90
C SER A 231 10.60 8.97 7.05
N VAL A 232 10.82 7.98 7.91
CA VAL A 232 10.11 7.85 9.19
C VAL A 232 11.12 7.92 10.33
N ASN A 233 10.84 8.80 11.28
CA ASN A 233 11.51 8.86 12.57
C ASN A 233 10.61 8.21 13.63
N ARG A 234 11.02 7.05 14.15
CA ARG A 234 10.25 6.23 15.10
C ARG A 234 10.05 6.92 16.44
N GLN A 235 11.05 7.64 16.92
CA GLN A 235 11.00 8.33 18.22
C GLN A 235 9.94 9.44 18.24
N THR A 236 9.79 10.13 17.11
CA THR A 236 8.81 11.23 16.96
C THR A 236 7.50 10.80 16.31
N ARG A 237 7.42 9.57 15.80
CA ARG A 237 6.31 9.05 14.98
C ARG A 237 5.94 9.99 13.84
N ARG A 238 6.96 10.55 13.17
CA ARG A 238 6.77 11.45 12.03
C ARG A 238 7.24 10.79 10.75
N MET A 239 6.37 10.80 9.75
CA MET A 239 6.70 10.47 8.38
C MET A 239 6.84 11.75 7.57
N THR A 240 7.96 11.92 6.89
CA THR A 240 8.28 13.11 6.11
C THR A 240 8.56 12.70 4.67
N LEU A 241 7.86 13.31 3.72
CA LEU A 241 8.21 13.26 2.32
C LEU A 241 8.91 14.56 1.97
N ARG A 242 10.05 14.44 1.29
CA ARG A 242 10.81 15.57 0.77
C ARG A 242 10.50 15.71 -0.72
N CYS A 243 9.77 16.74 -1.12
CA CYS A 243 9.26 16.89 -2.48
C CYS A 243 9.45 18.28 -3.05
N ALA A 244 9.30 18.45 -4.36
CA ALA A 244 9.34 19.74 -5.01
C ALA A 244 8.22 20.67 -4.49
N GLY A 245 8.59 21.96 -4.39
CA GLY A 245 7.83 23.07 -3.81
C GLY A 245 6.60 23.48 -4.58
#